data_AF-A0A8X7X8L4-F1
#
_entry.id   AF-A0A8X7X8L4-F1
#
_cell.length_a   1.000
_cell.length_b   1.000
_cell.length_c   1.000
_cell.angle_alpha   90.00
_cell.angle_beta   90.00
_cell.angle_gamma   90.00
#
_symmetry.space_group_name_H-M   'P 1'
#
loop_
_entity.id
_entity.type
_entity.pdbx_description
1 polymer ?
#
loop_
_entity_poly.entity_id
_entity_poly.type
_entity_poly.pdbx_seq_one_letter_code
_entity_poly.pdbx_strand_id
1 'polypeptide(L)'
;MRCNLQRCPHPQWLTGEWSECSAKCGLGQQMRSVQCLTHIGQPSSDCPEDLRPAAMQQCQSQCDPLPTDNPEECKDVNKVAYCPLVLKFRFCSRAYFRQMCCRTCQGH
;
A
#
# COMPACT_ATOMS: atom_id res chain seq x y z
N MET A 1 -2.48 43.83 36.83
CA MET A 1 -2.73 42.48 37.40
C MET A 1 -1.47 41.67 37.19
N ARG A 2 -0.89 41.09 38.25
CA ARG A 2 0.41 40.41 38.20
C ARG A 2 0.16 38.92 37.99
N CYS A 3 0.61 38.34 36.87
CA CYS A 3 0.61 36.89 36.71
C CYS A 3 1.79 36.32 37.50
N ASN A 4 1.50 35.47 38.48
CA ASN A 4 2.51 34.75 39.26
C ASN A 4 3.37 33.89 38.31
N LEU A 5 4.68 34.15 38.28
CA LEU A 5 5.72 33.47 37.50
C LEU A 5 6.01 32.04 37.99
N GLN A 6 4.97 31.28 38.36
CA GLN A 6 5.12 29.83 38.44
C GLN A 6 5.03 29.31 37.01
N ARG A 7 6.20 29.24 36.34
CA ARG A 7 6.43 28.81 34.95
C ARG A 7 5.21 28.11 34.36
N CYS A 8 4.43 28.83 33.55
CA CYS A 8 3.35 28.21 32.78
C CYS A 8 3.96 27.05 31.98
N PRO A 9 3.34 25.85 31.99
CA PRO A 9 3.85 24.75 31.20
C PRO A 9 3.95 25.17 29.74
N HIS A 10 5.10 24.87 29.13
CA HIS A 10 5.36 25.19 27.73
C HIS A 10 4.32 24.53 26.82
N PRO A 11 3.94 25.18 25.71
CA PRO A 11 3.08 24.56 24.73
C PRO A 11 3.78 23.37 24.06
N GLN A 12 2.99 22.41 23.62
CA GLN A 12 3.45 21.14 23.07
C GLN A 12 2.71 20.83 21.76
N TRP A 13 3.38 20.05 20.90
CA TRP A 13 2.76 19.51 19.69
C TRP A 13 1.79 18.38 20.04
N LEU A 14 0.54 18.55 19.64
CA LEU A 14 -0.50 17.54 19.71
C LEU A 14 -0.84 17.06 18.29
N THR A 15 -0.94 15.75 18.15
CA THR A 15 -1.29 15.09 16.89
C THR A 15 -2.61 14.36 17.00
N GLY A 16 -3.46 14.50 15.99
CA GLY A 16 -4.64 13.66 15.85
C GLY A 16 -4.33 12.29 15.24
N GLU A 17 -5.38 11.50 15.05
CA GLU A 17 -5.34 10.24 14.33
C GLU A 17 -4.92 10.44 12.86
N TRP A 18 -4.34 9.40 12.27
CA TRP A 18 -4.06 9.36 10.83
C TRP A 18 -5.36 9.16 10.04
N SER A 19 -5.46 9.85 8.91
CA SER A 19 -6.52 9.65 7.92
C SER A 19 -6.43 8.25 7.30
N GLU A 20 -7.48 7.85 6.59
CA GLU A 20 -7.38 6.70 5.70
C GLU A 20 -6.25 6.91 4.68
N CYS A 21 -5.60 5.80 4.30
CA CYS A 21 -4.58 5.81 3.26
C CYS A 21 -5.19 6.26 1.94
N SER A 22 -4.54 7.20 1.25
CA SER A 22 -5.00 7.72 -0.04
C SER A 22 -5.10 6.63 -1.11
N ALA A 23 -4.27 5.59 -1.00
CA ALA A 23 -4.30 4.43 -1.86
C ALA A 23 -5.21 3.36 -1.27
N LYS A 24 -6.17 2.88 -2.07
CA LYS A 24 -7.00 1.72 -1.72
C LYS A 24 -6.21 0.41 -1.70
N CYS A 25 -5.10 0.36 -2.43
CA CYS A 25 -4.21 -0.79 -2.47
C CYS A 25 -2.75 -0.32 -2.71
N GLY A 26 -1.77 -0.96 -2.06
CA GLY A 26 -0.35 -0.67 -2.26
C GLY A 26 0.14 0.54 -1.46
N LEU A 27 1.10 1.27 -2.03
CA LEU A 27 1.70 2.45 -1.38
C LEU A 27 0.83 3.69 -1.58
N GLY A 28 0.46 4.33 -0.48
CA GLY A 28 -0.27 5.59 -0.46
C GLY A 28 0.29 6.57 0.57
N GLN A 29 -0.46 7.62 0.83
CA GLN A 29 -0.13 8.63 1.84
C GLN A 29 -1.31 8.82 2.78
N GLN A 30 -1.00 9.04 4.06
CA GLN A 30 -1.99 9.40 5.07
C GLN A 30 -1.59 10.70 5.75
N MET A 31 -2.59 11.46 6.17
CA MET A 31 -2.43 12.80 6.76
C MET A 31 -2.99 12.80 8.18
N ARG A 32 -2.41 13.61 9.07
CA ARG A 32 -2.96 13.82 10.42
C ARG A 32 -2.94 15.30 10.76
N SER A 33 -3.80 15.68 11.70
CA SER A 33 -3.79 17.02 12.29
C SER A 33 -2.59 17.18 13.21
N VAL A 34 -1.83 18.26 13.06
CA VAL A 34 -0.70 18.63 13.94
C VAL A 34 -0.91 20.06 14.40
N GLN A 35 -1.09 20.25 15.70
CA GLN A 35 -1.38 21.56 16.29
C GLN A 35 -0.48 21.80 17.50
N CYS A 36 0.05 23.01 17.62
CA CYS A 36 0.76 23.45 18.81
C CYS A 36 -0.28 24.02 19.79
N LEU A 37 -0.44 23.37 20.95
CA LEU A 37 -1.40 23.81 21.97
C LEU A 37 -0.68 24.10 23.28
N THR A 38 -1.18 25.11 23.99
CA THR A 38 -0.83 25.39 25.39
C THR A 38 -1.40 24.32 26.33
N HIS A 39 -0.95 24.32 27.57
CA HIS A 39 -1.47 23.42 28.62
C HIS A 39 -2.98 23.56 28.91
N ILE A 40 -3.59 24.67 28.51
CA ILE A 40 -5.04 24.92 28.59
C ILE A 40 -5.78 24.60 27.28
N GLY A 41 -5.12 23.97 26.31
CA GLY A 41 -5.70 23.55 25.03
C GLY A 41 -5.89 24.68 24.02
N GLN A 42 -5.34 25.88 24.26
CA GLN A 42 -5.40 26.99 23.31
C GLN A 42 -4.28 26.89 22.26
N PRO A 43 -4.54 27.22 20.98
CA PRO A 43 -3.52 27.24 19.94
C PRO A 43 -2.41 28.23 20.25
N SER A 44 -1.17 27.82 19.99
CA SER A 44 0.04 28.61 20.21
C SER A 44 1.01 28.42 19.04
N SER A 45 1.99 29.31 18.92
CA SER A 45 3.11 29.22 17.98
C SER A 45 4.47 29.14 18.70
N ASP A 46 4.47 28.93 20.01
CA ASP A 46 5.67 28.88 20.85
C ASP A 46 6.28 27.45 20.91
N CYS A 47 5.75 26.50 20.14
CA CYS A 47 6.32 25.16 20.05
C CYS A 47 7.58 25.17 19.16
N PRO A 48 8.62 24.41 19.53
CA PRO A 48 9.82 24.28 18.71
C PRO A 48 9.49 23.53 17.40
N GLU A 49 9.77 24.16 16.25
CA GLU A 49 9.53 23.58 14.93
C GLU A 49 10.37 22.30 14.70
N ASP A 50 11.55 22.17 15.32
CA ASP A 50 12.39 20.95 15.21
C ASP A 50 11.71 19.70 15.81
N LEU A 51 10.79 19.88 16.75
CA LEU A 51 10.01 18.79 17.34
C LEU A 51 8.65 18.60 16.65
N ARG A 52 8.38 19.35 15.57
CA ARG A 52 7.09 19.29 14.88
C ARG A 52 6.92 17.91 14.25
N PRO A 53 5.92 17.13 14.68
CA PRO A 53 5.69 15.82 14.13
C PRO A 53 5.18 15.92 12.69
N ALA A 54 5.51 14.93 11.86
CA ALA A 54 5.11 14.92 10.46
C ALA A 54 3.57 14.93 10.34
N ALA A 55 3.03 15.85 9.54
CA ALA A 55 1.61 15.91 9.22
C ALA A 55 1.21 14.91 8.12
N MET A 56 2.19 14.34 7.41
CA MET A 56 2.00 13.39 6.32
C MET A 56 3.01 12.25 6.45
N GLN A 57 2.56 11.02 6.20
CA GLN A 57 3.46 9.87 6.11
C GLN A 57 3.01 8.89 5.03
N GLN A 58 3.93 8.00 4.63
CA GLN A 58 3.61 6.90 3.73
C GLN A 58 2.83 5.82 4.49
N CYS A 59 1.84 5.23 3.82
CA CYS A 59 1.05 4.10 4.30
C CYS A 59 1.06 3.00 3.24
N GLN A 60 0.87 1.76 3.68
CA GLN A 60 0.71 0.62 2.79
C GLN A 60 -0.65 -0.03 3.06
N SER A 61 -1.58 0.10 2.12
CA SER A 61 -2.85 -0.60 2.16
C SER A 61 -2.68 -2.01 1.59
N GLN A 62 -3.20 -3.00 2.32
CA GLN A 62 -3.23 -4.38 1.87
C GLN A 62 -4.04 -4.43 0.57
N CYS A 63 -3.38 -4.72 -0.54
CA CYS A 63 -4.10 -5.18 -1.72
C CYS A 63 -4.65 -6.56 -1.37
N ASP A 64 -5.95 -6.79 -1.58
CA ASP A 64 -6.36 -8.16 -1.85
C ASP A 64 -5.54 -8.59 -3.08
N PRO A 65 -4.72 -9.66 -2.97
CA PRO A 65 -3.98 -10.11 -4.13
C PRO A 65 -5.02 -10.47 -5.19
N LEU A 66 -5.07 -9.70 -6.28
CA LEU A 66 -5.46 -10.28 -7.55
C LEU A 66 -4.70 -11.61 -7.62
N PRO A 67 -5.40 -12.71 -7.96
CA PRO A 67 -4.90 -14.07 -7.80
C PRO A 67 -3.46 -14.08 -8.24
N THR A 68 -2.58 -14.19 -7.24
CA THR A 68 -1.14 -14.24 -7.43
C THR A 68 -0.94 -15.18 -8.60
N ASP A 69 -0.26 -14.72 -9.64
CA ASP A 69 0.32 -15.59 -10.64
C ASP A 69 1.24 -16.51 -9.85
N ASN A 70 0.68 -17.62 -9.39
CA ASN A 70 1.44 -18.74 -8.84
C ASN A 70 2.27 -19.22 -10.04
N PRO A 71 3.61 -19.07 -10.02
CA PRO A 71 4.45 -19.55 -11.11
C PRO A 71 4.48 -21.09 -11.22
N GLU A 72 3.62 -21.78 -10.46
CA GLU A 72 3.52 -23.25 -10.38
C GLU A 72 2.18 -23.83 -10.82
N GLU A 73 1.17 -23.03 -11.18
CA GLU A 73 -0.03 -23.57 -11.84
C GLU A 73 0.07 -23.44 -13.36
N CYS A 74 0.88 -24.33 -13.94
CA CYS A 74 0.83 -24.72 -15.34
C CYS A 74 -0.64 -24.94 -15.77
N LYS A 75 -1.26 -23.94 -16.41
CA LYS A 75 -2.68 -23.95 -16.80
C LYS A 75 -2.80 -23.63 -18.28
N ASP A 76 -3.59 -24.43 -18.97
CA ASP A 76 -3.92 -24.17 -20.38
C ASP A 76 -4.85 -22.95 -20.48
N VAL A 77 -4.44 -21.95 -21.27
CA VAL A 77 -5.16 -20.69 -21.50
C VAL A 77 -6.49 -20.93 -22.24
N ASN A 78 -6.51 -21.89 -23.18
CA ASN A 78 -7.72 -22.21 -23.94
C ASN A 78 -7.78 -23.72 -24.25
N LYS A 79 -8.29 -24.46 -23.26
CA LYS A 79 -8.42 -25.93 -23.25
C LYS A 79 -9.33 -26.50 -24.32
N VAL A 80 -10.32 -25.73 -24.78
CA VAL A 80 -11.43 -26.26 -25.60
C VAL A 80 -11.11 -26.24 -27.08
N ALA A 81 -10.52 -25.14 -27.58
CA ALA A 81 -10.28 -24.97 -29.02
C ALA A 81 -8.78 -24.88 -29.34
N TYR A 82 -8.01 -24.10 -28.58
CA TYR A 82 -6.65 -23.75 -28.98
C TYR A 82 -5.62 -24.85 -28.65
N CYS A 83 -5.60 -25.32 -27.40
CA CYS A 83 -4.62 -26.31 -26.97
C CYS A 83 -4.75 -27.67 -27.66
N PRO A 84 -5.95 -28.19 -27.99
CA PRO A 84 -6.09 -29.37 -28.82
C PRO A 84 -5.50 -29.20 -30.23
N LEU A 85 -5.56 -27.99 -30.81
CA LEU A 85 -4.93 -27.69 -32.10
C LEU A 85 -3.40 -27.64 -31.96
N VAL A 86 -2.89 -27.04 -30.88
CA VAL A 86 -1.44 -27.02 -30.58
C VAL A 86 -0.88 -28.44 -30.51
N LEU A 87 -1.59 -29.35 -29.84
CA LEU A 87 -1.23 -30.77 -29.78
C LEU A 87 -1.32 -31.43 -31.16
N LYS A 88 -2.46 -31.28 -31.85
CA LYS A 88 -2.74 -31.89 -33.16
C LYS A 88 -1.75 -31.47 -34.25
N PHE A 89 -1.28 -30.23 -34.22
CA PHE A 89 -0.32 -29.68 -35.18
C PHE A 89 1.14 -29.70 -34.68
N ARG A 90 1.43 -30.38 -33.56
CA ARG A 90 2.79 -30.49 -32.96
C ARG A 90 3.49 -29.16 -32.69
N PHE A 91 2.71 -28.16 -32.31
CA PHE A 91 3.23 -26.85 -31.93
C PHE A 91 3.81 -26.81 -30.51
N CYS A 92 3.67 -27.88 -29.71
CA CYS A 92 4.33 -28.04 -28.40
C CYS A 92 5.87 -27.92 -28.46
N SER A 93 6.48 -28.07 -29.64
CA SER A 93 7.91 -27.82 -29.86
C SER A 93 8.33 -26.36 -29.68
N ARG A 94 7.40 -25.40 -29.75
CA ARG A 94 7.71 -23.98 -29.54
C ARG A 94 7.38 -23.58 -28.11
N ALA A 95 8.35 -22.92 -27.46
CA ALA A 95 8.24 -22.46 -26.08
C ALA A 95 6.97 -21.62 -25.83
N TYR A 96 6.60 -20.76 -26.78
CA TYR A 96 5.37 -19.96 -26.72
C TYR A 96 4.10 -20.79 -26.54
N PHE A 97 3.91 -21.82 -27.37
CA PHE A 97 2.73 -22.68 -27.29
C PHE A 97 2.77 -23.58 -26.06
N ARG A 98 3.97 -23.99 -25.62
CA ARG A 98 4.17 -24.75 -24.38
C ARG A 98 3.84 -23.92 -23.12
N GLN A 99 4.09 -22.62 -23.14
CA GLN A 99 3.67 -21.71 -22.07
C GLN A 99 2.14 -21.55 -22.02
N MET A 100 1.50 -21.41 -23.17
CA MET A 100 0.04 -21.22 -23.24
C MET A 100 -0.78 -22.51 -23.03
N CYS A 101 -0.22 -23.66 -23.38
CA CYS A 101 -0.87 -24.97 -23.34
C CYS A 101 -0.04 -25.97 -22.54
N CYS A 102 0.36 -25.53 -21.34
CA CYS A 102 1.32 -26.23 -20.50
C CYS A 102 0.86 -27.63 -20.07
N ARG A 103 -0.42 -27.84 -19.72
CA ARG A 103 -0.96 -29.16 -19.34
C ARG A 103 -1.14 -30.04 -20.58
N THR A 104 -1.61 -29.45 -21.67
CA THR A 104 -1.79 -30.17 -22.95
C THR A 104 -0.46 -30.63 -23.55
N CYS A 105 0.63 -29.88 -23.34
CA CYS A 105 1.98 -30.23 -23.81
C CYS A 105 2.85 -30.92 -22.73
N GLN A 106 2.31 -31.30 -21.57
CA GLN A 106 3.11 -31.85 -20.44
C GLN A 106 3.70 -33.25 -20.71
N GLY A 107 3.35 -33.89 -21.84
CA GLY A 107 3.78 -35.26 -22.19
C GLY A 107 4.18 -35.48 -23.65
N HIS A 108 4.56 -34.42 -24.37
CA HIS A 108 4.94 -34.45 -25.79
C HIS A 108 6.20 -33.62 -26.05
#